data_AF-A0A373AYX8-F1
#
_entry.id   AF-A0A373AYX8-F1
#
_cell.length_a   1.000
_cell.length_b   1.000
_cell.length_c   1.000
_cell.angle_alpha   90.00
_cell.angle_beta   90.00
_cell.angle_gamma   90.00
#
_symmetry.space_group_name_H-M   'P 1'
#
loop_
_entity.id
_entity.type
_entity.pdbx_description
1 polymer ?
#
loop_
_entity_poly.entity_id
_entity_poly.type
_entity_poly.pdbx_seq_one_letter_code
_entity_poly.pdbx_strand_id
1 'polypeptide(L)'
;MRGKILDYTTQIESLLTKLGATGRGMHEKLDSIESKIELSMVKKIRWIATLRNKAVHEENFHTDINNFIKGANDVINYLQALLAKQQNTNSTSGSDSNNSWKDKSGWEKATQIGLGVAAIAAALFISQI
;
A
#
# COMPACT_ATOMS: atom_id res chain seq x y z
N MET A 1 -11.34 -5.77 21.87
CA MET A 1 -10.12 -6.45 21.35
C MET A 1 -10.30 -6.96 19.93
N ARG A 2 -11.36 -7.71 19.63
CA ARG A 2 -11.68 -8.23 18.29
C ARG A 2 -11.68 -7.17 17.17
N GLY A 3 -12.21 -5.96 17.43
CA GLY A 3 -12.21 -4.86 16.45
C GLY A 3 -10.81 -4.51 15.93
N LYS A 4 -9.85 -4.28 16.81
CA LYS A 4 -8.46 -3.94 16.43
C LYS A 4 -7.83 -5.02 15.54
N ILE A 5 -8.07 -6.30 15.83
CA ILE A 5 -7.56 -7.41 15.01
C ILE A 5 -8.11 -7.31 13.59
N LEU A 6 -9.42 -7.07 13.46
CA LEU A 6 -10.07 -6.91 12.17
C LEU A 6 -9.55 -5.68 11.41
N ASP A 7 -9.35 -4.54 12.07
CA ASP A 7 -8.84 -3.31 11.46
C ASP A 7 -7.45 -3.53 10.83
N TYR A 8 -6.51 -4.07 11.61
CA TYR A 8 -5.16 -4.38 11.12
C TYR A 8 -5.16 -5.41 9.99
N THR A 9 -5.97 -6.47 10.11
CA THR A 9 -6.04 -7.49 9.06
C THR A 9 -6.64 -6.95 7.76
N THR A 10 -7.66 -6.10 7.85
CA THR A 10 -8.26 -5.42 6.69
C THR A 10 -7.25 -4.51 6.02
N GLN A 11 -6.42 -3.81 6.80
CA GLN A 11 -5.34 -2.98 6.26
C GLN A 11 -4.29 -3.83 5.52
N ILE A 12 -3.86 -4.95 6.11
CA ILE A 12 -2.92 -5.88 5.47
C ILE A 12 -3.50 -6.44 4.17
N GLU A 13 -4.77 -6.88 4.17
CA GLU A 13 -5.44 -7.35 2.97
C GLU A 13 -5.50 -6.29 1.86
N SER A 14 -5.76 -5.03 2.21
CA SER A 14 -5.74 -3.91 1.27
C SER A 14 -4.34 -3.71 0.66
N LEU A 15 -3.29 -3.79 1.46
CA LEU A 15 -1.91 -3.67 0.99
C LEU A 15 -1.50 -4.84 0.07
N LEU A 16 -1.88 -6.07 0.41
CA LEU A 16 -1.68 -7.24 -0.44
C LEU A 16 -2.38 -7.04 -1.80
N THR A 17 -3.63 -6.58 -1.80
CA THR A 17 -4.36 -6.29 -3.04
C THR A 17 -3.68 -5.20 -3.87
N LYS A 18 -3.14 -4.14 -3.23
CA LYS A 18 -2.35 -3.10 -3.93
C LYS A 18 -1.07 -3.64 -4.56
N LEU A 19 -0.47 -4.69 -3.99
CA LEU A 19 0.69 -5.40 -4.56
C LEU A 19 0.31 -6.36 -5.71
N GLY A 20 -0.98 -6.45 -6.05
CA GLY A 20 -1.50 -7.31 -7.11
C GLY A 20 -1.93 -8.71 -6.63
N ALA A 21 -2.14 -8.91 -5.33
CA ALA A 21 -2.68 -10.17 -4.81
C ALA A 21 -4.14 -10.40 -5.20
N THR A 22 -4.48 -11.64 -5.52
CA THR A 22 -5.84 -12.09 -5.82
C THR A 22 -6.31 -13.13 -4.81
N GLY A 23 -7.63 -13.21 -4.56
CA GLY A 23 -8.21 -14.12 -3.57
C GLY A 23 -9.31 -13.47 -2.73
N ARG A 24 -10.14 -14.30 -2.07
CA ARG A 24 -11.30 -13.83 -1.31
C ARG A 24 -10.91 -13.39 0.11
N GLY A 25 -9.96 -14.09 0.73
CA GLY A 25 -9.43 -13.77 2.06
C GLY A 25 -7.92 -13.54 2.09
N MET A 26 -7.43 -13.05 3.23
CA MET A 26 -6.01 -12.75 3.48
C MET A 26 -5.06 -13.91 3.16
N HIS A 27 -5.46 -15.15 3.46
CA HIS A 27 -4.63 -16.32 3.22
C HIS A 27 -4.48 -16.60 1.73
N GLU A 28 -5.57 -16.57 0.96
CA GLU A 28 -5.54 -16.72 -0.51
C GLU A 28 -4.77 -15.59 -1.18
N LYS A 29 -4.96 -14.35 -0.73
CA LYS A 29 -4.21 -13.18 -1.22
C LYS A 29 -2.71 -13.34 -0.98
N LEU A 30 -2.32 -13.83 0.20
CA LEU A 30 -0.91 -14.11 0.49
C LEU A 30 -0.34 -15.17 -0.45
N ASP A 31 -1.03 -16.30 -0.61
CA ASP A 31 -0.61 -17.41 -1.48
C ASP A 31 -0.42 -16.95 -2.94
N SER A 32 -1.28 -16.05 -3.44
CA SER A 32 -1.17 -15.46 -4.79
C SER A 32 0.15 -14.72 -5.04
N ILE A 33 0.78 -14.15 -4.00
CA ILE A 33 2.02 -13.35 -4.14
C ILE A 33 3.14 -13.85 -3.22
N GLU A 34 3.05 -15.08 -2.72
CA GLU A 34 4.02 -15.66 -1.77
C GLU A 34 5.45 -15.61 -2.30
N SER A 35 5.63 -15.84 -3.61
CA SER A 35 6.94 -15.78 -4.29
C SER A 35 7.59 -14.40 -4.30
N LYS A 36 6.83 -13.32 -4.09
CA LYS A 36 7.31 -11.93 -4.07
C LYS A 36 7.56 -11.41 -2.64
N ILE A 37 7.22 -12.20 -1.63
CA ILE A 37 7.30 -11.84 -0.22
C ILE A 37 8.40 -12.66 0.44
N GLU A 38 9.13 -12.05 1.37
CA GLU A 38 10.15 -12.74 2.16
C GLU A 38 9.51 -13.84 3.02
N LEU A 39 10.11 -15.04 3.04
CA LEU A 39 9.59 -16.21 3.76
C LEU A 39 9.29 -15.93 5.26
N SER A 40 10.10 -15.08 5.91
CA SER A 40 9.87 -14.65 7.30
C SER A 40 8.53 -13.90 7.44
N MET A 41 8.24 -12.99 6.50
CA MET A 41 7.00 -12.23 6.47
C MET A 41 5.81 -13.08 6.08
N VAL A 42 5.96 -14.03 5.16
CA VAL A 42 4.91 -15.02 4.82
C VAL A 42 4.43 -15.74 6.08
N LYS A 43 5.36 -16.25 6.90
CA LYS A 43 5.01 -16.94 8.16
C LYS A 43 4.27 -16.03 9.13
N LYS A 44 4.70 -14.77 9.28
CA LYS A 44 4.03 -13.77 10.12
C LYS A 44 2.61 -13.48 9.62
N ILE A 45 2.42 -13.26 8.31
CA ILE A 45 1.11 -12.98 7.71
C ILE A 45 0.18 -14.18 7.92
N ARG A 46 0.66 -15.42 7.71
CA ARG A 46 -0.12 -16.64 7.97
C ARG A 46 -0.55 -16.76 9.44
N TRP A 47 0.36 -16.46 10.38
CA TRP A 47 0.02 -16.41 11.81
C TRP A 47 -1.05 -15.36 12.13
N ILE A 48 -0.96 -14.15 11.58
CA ILE A 48 -1.97 -13.09 11.73
C ILE A 48 -3.33 -13.58 11.17
N ALA A 49 -3.35 -14.24 10.01
CA ALA A 49 -4.57 -14.77 9.41
C ALA A 49 -5.22 -15.85 10.31
N THR A 50 -4.42 -16.74 10.89
CA THR A 50 -4.91 -17.72 11.87
C THR A 50 -5.51 -17.04 13.10
N LEU A 51 -4.84 -16.04 13.67
CA LEU A 51 -5.37 -15.29 14.82
C LEU A 51 -6.66 -14.55 14.48
N ARG A 52 -6.77 -13.96 13.29
CA ARG A 52 -8.01 -13.32 12.81
C ARG A 52 -9.15 -14.33 12.74
N ASN A 53 -8.91 -15.52 12.21
CA ASN A 53 -9.94 -16.56 12.13
C ASN A 53 -10.39 -17.00 13.52
N LYS A 54 -9.45 -17.21 14.45
CA LYS A 54 -9.77 -17.52 15.85
C LYS A 54 -10.55 -16.41 16.52
N ALA A 55 -10.11 -15.16 16.38
CA ALA A 55 -10.81 -13.99 16.92
C ALA A 55 -12.24 -13.84 16.38
N VAL A 56 -12.51 -14.34 15.17
CA VAL A 56 -13.84 -14.31 14.55
C VAL A 56 -14.75 -15.46 15.01
N HIS A 57 -14.20 -16.65 15.21
CA HIS A 57 -15.02 -17.85 15.46
C HIS A 57 -15.09 -18.27 16.93
N GLU A 58 -14.11 -17.92 17.76
CA GLU A 58 -14.08 -18.31 19.18
C GLU A 58 -14.73 -17.22 20.05
N GLU A 59 -15.74 -17.57 20.86
CA GLU A 59 -16.44 -16.62 21.75
C GLU A 59 -15.55 -16.07 22.88
N ASN A 60 -14.60 -16.86 23.38
CA ASN A 60 -13.70 -16.51 24.49
C ASN A 60 -12.23 -16.39 24.05
N PHE A 61 -12.00 -15.84 22.86
CA PHE A 61 -10.66 -15.68 22.31
C PHE A 61 -9.81 -14.70 23.12
N HIS A 62 -8.70 -15.19 23.66
CA HIS A 62 -7.68 -14.41 24.34
C HIS A 62 -6.35 -14.55 23.60
N THR A 63 -5.73 -13.43 23.27
CA THR A 63 -4.39 -13.37 22.69
C THR A 63 -3.65 -12.16 23.24
N ASP A 64 -2.32 -12.22 23.20
CA ASP A 64 -1.52 -11.03 23.43
C ASP A 64 -1.71 -10.03 22.28
N ILE A 65 -2.54 -9.02 22.54
CA ILE A 65 -2.86 -7.96 21.59
C ILE A 65 -1.63 -7.10 21.27
N ASN A 66 -0.69 -6.92 22.20
CA ASN A 66 0.50 -6.11 21.95
C ASN A 66 1.44 -6.82 20.98
N ASN A 67 1.66 -8.13 21.18
CA ASN A 67 2.43 -8.95 20.26
C ASN A 67 1.77 -9.01 18.87
N PHE A 68 0.43 -9.12 18.82
CA PHE A 68 -0.32 -9.03 17.57
C PHE A 68 -0.10 -7.69 16.86
N ILE A 69 -0.28 -6.56 17.55
CA ILE A 69 -0.12 -5.22 16.98
C ILE A 69 1.31 -5.02 16.47
N LYS A 70 2.32 -5.45 17.23
CA LYS A 70 3.71 -5.40 16.81
C LYS A 70 3.94 -6.20 15.53
N GLY A 71 3.45 -7.45 15.47
CA GLY A 71 3.56 -8.29 14.29
C GLY A 71 2.83 -7.71 13.07
N ALA A 72 1.64 -7.12 13.28
CA ALA A 72 0.88 -6.47 12.22
C ALA A 72 1.59 -5.23 11.67
N ASN A 73 2.14 -4.39 12.54
CA ASN A 73 2.91 -3.22 12.13
C ASN A 73 4.19 -3.61 11.37
N ASP A 74 4.92 -4.64 11.81
CA ASP A 74 6.08 -5.17 11.08
C ASP A 74 5.69 -5.54 9.63
N VAL A 75 4.58 -6.24 9.46
CA VAL A 75 4.05 -6.63 8.15
C VAL A 75 3.61 -5.43 7.32
N ILE A 76 2.87 -4.48 7.92
CA ILE A 76 2.38 -3.29 7.23
C ILE A 76 3.55 -2.47 6.69
N ASN A 77 4.55 -2.19 7.53
CA ASN A 77 5.74 -1.44 7.14
C ASN A 77 6.49 -2.14 6.00
N TYR A 78 6.61 -3.47 6.07
CA TYR A 78 7.22 -4.27 5.02
C TYR A 78 6.46 -4.16 3.69
N LEU A 79 5.14 -4.35 3.70
CA LEU A 79 4.31 -4.28 2.48
C LEU A 79 4.29 -2.87 1.89
N GLN A 80 4.29 -1.83 2.72
CA GLN A 80 4.42 -0.44 2.26
C GLN A 80 5.77 -0.17 1.60
N ALA A 81 6.87 -0.70 2.16
CA ALA A 81 8.20 -0.60 1.55
C ALA A 81 8.25 -1.30 0.18
N LEU A 82 7.59 -2.47 0.05
CA LEU A 82 7.47 -3.15 -1.25
C LEU A 82 6.69 -2.34 -2.28
N LEU A 83 5.58 -1.69 -1.87
CA LEU A 83 4.80 -0.81 -2.75
C LEU A 83 5.62 0.38 -3.22
N ALA A 84 6.37 1.02 -2.32
CA ALA A 84 7.26 2.13 -2.67
C ALA A 84 8.35 1.69 -3.67
N LYS A 85 8.87 0.47 -3.53
CA LYS A 85 9.83 -0.10 -4.48
C LYS A 85 9.22 -0.31 -5.87
N GLN A 86 7.97 -0.78 -5.97
CA GLN A 86 7.26 -0.95 -7.25
C GLN A 86 7.02 0.38 -7.98
N GLN A 87 6.79 1.47 -7.26
CA GLN A 87 6.58 2.78 -7.89
C GLN A 87 7.87 3.38 -8.46
N ASN A 88 9.00 3.21 -7.77
CA ASN A 88 10.29 3.69 -8.28
C ASN A 88 10.76 2.93 -9.53
N THR A 89 10.46 1.62 -9.64
CA THR A 89 10.84 0.83 -10.83
C THR A 89 10.06 1.19 -12.10
N ASN A 90 8.88 1.81 -11.96
CA ASN A 90 8.08 2.26 -13.11
C ASN A 90 8.50 3.63 -13.65
N SER A 91 9.36 4.38 -12.95
CA SER A 91 9.89 5.66 -13.41
C SER A 91 11.24 5.55 -14.14
N THR A 92 11.75 4.34 -14.37
CA THR A 92 13.06 4.13 -15.02
C THR A 92 13.09 2.88 -15.90
N SER A 93 12.17 2.79 -16.86
CA SER A 93 12.29 1.85 -17.99
C SER A 93 11.81 2.51 -19.28
N GLY A 94 12.74 3.25 -19.87
CA GLY A 94 12.68 3.84 -21.20
C GLY A 94 14.08 4.28 -21.58
N SER A 95 15.00 3.31 -21.76
CA SER A 95 16.32 3.57 -22.32
C SER A 95 16.72 2.41 -23.23
N ASP A 96 16.50 2.60 -24.52
CA ASP A 96 17.57 2.47 -25.52
C ASP A 96 17.09 3.00 -26.88
N SER A 97 17.34 4.28 -27.13
CA SER A 97 17.78 4.74 -28.45
C SER A 97 18.55 6.05 -28.32
N ASN A 98 19.84 5.91 -28.55
CA ASN A 98 20.88 6.89 -28.82
C ASN A 98 20.44 8.31 -29.27
N ASN A 99 21.19 9.28 -28.74
CA ASN A 99 21.39 10.68 -29.17
C ASN A 99 20.43 11.78 -28.69
N SER A 100 21.09 12.86 -28.26
CA SER A 100 20.64 14.26 -28.35
C SER A 100 19.84 14.82 -27.18
N TRP A 101 20.54 15.60 -26.34
CA TRP A 101 20.18 16.94 -25.86
C TRP A 101 18.70 17.32 -26.12
N LYS A 102 17.87 17.59 -25.08
CA LYS A 102 17.69 18.93 -24.47
C LYS A 102 16.46 19.16 -23.56
N ASP A 103 15.81 18.22 -22.89
CA ASP A 103 14.46 18.56 -22.34
C ASP A 103 14.45 18.83 -20.83
N LYS A 104 14.61 20.11 -20.49
CA LYS A 104 14.28 20.66 -19.16
C LYS A 104 12.78 20.48 -18.88
N SER A 105 12.45 19.99 -17.70
CA SER A 105 11.09 19.84 -17.18
C SER A 105 10.28 21.14 -17.30
N GLY A 106 9.29 21.10 -18.18
CA GLY A 106 8.41 22.22 -18.52
C GLY A 106 7.25 22.48 -17.55
N TRP A 107 7.41 22.26 -16.24
CA TRP A 107 6.35 22.55 -15.24
C TRP A 107 6.78 23.46 -14.07
N GLU A 108 8.01 23.95 -14.03
CA GLU A 108 8.51 24.80 -12.92
C GLU A 108 8.51 26.31 -13.23
N LYS A 109 7.74 26.79 -14.22
CA LYS A 109 7.75 28.22 -14.61
C LYS A 109 6.38 28.84 -14.88
N ALA A 110 5.30 28.39 -14.22
CA ALA A 110 3.96 28.94 -14.43
C ALA A 110 3.20 29.30 -13.15
N THR A 111 3.84 30.03 -12.23
CA THR A 111 3.12 30.84 -11.23
C THR A 111 3.79 32.19 -11.00
N GLN A 112 4.44 32.71 -12.04
CA GLN A 112 4.92 34.08 -12.04
C GLN A 112 4.56 34.73 -13.38
N ILE A 113 3.67 35.71 -13.27
CA ILE A 113 3.45 36.82 -14.20
C ILE A 113 2.47 36.55 -15.37
N GLY A 114 1.22 36.99 -15.16
CA GLY A 114 0.45 37.86 -16.06
C GLY A 114 0.17 37.44 -17.52
N LEU A 115 -1.14 37.40 -17.83
CA LEU A 115 -1.76 37.43 -19.17
C LEU A 115 -1.76 36.12 -19.98
N GLY A 116 -2.89 35.41 -19.92
CA GLY A 116 -3.47 34.79 -21.12
C GLY A 116 -3.43 33.26 -21.21
N VAL A 117 -4.64 32.68 -21.15
CA VAL A 117 -5.08 31.39 -21.70
C VAL A 117 -4.84 30.12 -20.85
N ALA A 118 -5.84 29.89 -19.99
CA ALA A 118 -6.63 28.65 -19.86
C ALA A 118 -5.90 27.30 -19.96
N ALA A 119 -5.98 26.48 -18.91
CA ALA A 119 -7.14 25.63 -18.66
C ALA A 119 -6.91 24.71 -17.44
N ILE A 120 -7.94 24.65 -16.57
CA ILE A 120 -8.31 23.56 -15.62
C ILE A 120 -7.27 23.03 -14.61
N ALA A 121 -7.31 23.60 -13.40
CA ALA A 121 -7.21 22.80 -12.19
C ALA A 121 -7.99 23.44 -11.03
N ALA A 122 -8.86 22.62 -10.42
CA ALA A 122 -9.43 22.77 -9.09
C ALA A 122 -10.43 23.92 -8.84
N ALA A 123 -11.69 23.72 -9.24
CA ALA A 123 -12.81 24.28 -8.50
C ALA A 123 -12.91 23.59 -7.12
N LEU A 124 -12.10 24.03 -6.17
CA LEU A 124 -12.32 23.81 -4.73
C LEU A 124 -13.24 24.92 -4.23
N PHE A 125 -14.55 24.68 -4.25
CA PHE A 125 -15.50 25.51 -3.51
C PHE A 125 -15.42 25.12 -2.03
N ILE A 126 -14.68 25.91 -1.24
CA ILE A 126 -14.77 25.91 0.22
C ILE A 126 -15.56 27.15 0.66
N SER A 127 -16.59 26.89 1.44
CA SER A 127 -17.47 27.81 2.17
C SER A 127 -16.75 28.96 2.88
N GLN A 128 -17.30 30.16 2.80
CA GLN A 128 -17.44 31.12 3.93
C GLN A 128 -18.42 32.25 3.56
N ILE A 129 -19.63 32.21 4.14
CA ILE A 129 -20.26 33.25 5.00
C ILE A 129 -21.68 32.82 5.33
#